data_AF-A0A2S4KNS9-F1
#
_entry.id   AF-A0A2S4KNS9-F1
#
_cell.length_a   1.000
_cell.length_b   1.000
_cell.length_c   1.000
_cell.angle_alpha   90.00
_cell.angle_beta   90.00
_cell.angle_gamma   90.00
#
_symmetry.space_group_name_H-M   'P 1'
#
loop_
_entity.id
_entity.type
_entity.pdbx_description
1 polymer ?
#
loop_
_entity_poly.entity_id
_entity_poly.type
_entity_poly.pdbx_seq_one_letter_code
_entity_poly.pdbx_strand_id
1 'polypeptide(L)'
;MSLSMNRYWIPHLDIHKKVITQELQYHLGPQATVRPYTLEVPNPCHGEDGFLISTPGACLTDEQIDDICRKSKELWDRQMAAKIQENPSKTLKRPLHQPVTVSRGFSEGSRGGNPRQHNDRRRAGVR
;
A
#
# COMPACT_ATOMS: atom_id res chain seq x y z
N MET A 1 22.06 -21.58 28.44
CA MET A 1 23.02 -21.10 27.42
C MET A 1 22.37 -19.93 26.70
N SER A 2 22.96 -18.74 26.75
CA SER A 2 22.44 -17.60 26.00
C SER A 2 22.63 -17.88 24.50
N LEU A 3 21.54 -18.17 23.79
CA LEU A 3 21.56 -18.29 22.33
C LEU A 3 21.93 -16.90 21.79
N SER A 4 23.19 -16.71 21.40
CA SER A 4 23.63 -15.48 20.76
C SER A 4 22.82 -15.30 19.48
N MET A 5 21.96 -14.27 19.44
CA MET A 5 21.17 -13.96 18.26
C MET A 5 22.08 -13.30 17.23
N ASN A 6 22.30 -14.00 16.11
CA ASN A 6 23.03 -13.45 14.98
C ASN A 6 22.18 -12.39 14.29
N ARG A 7 22.79 -11.24 14.04
CA ARG A 7 22.15 -10.07 13.44
C ARG A 7 23.01 -9.56 12.29
N TYR A 8 22.41 -9.52 11.11
CA TYR A 8 23.08 -9.11 9.88
C TYR A 8 22.06 -8.48 8.93
N TRP A 9 22.56 -7.67 8.00
CA TRP A 9 21.73 -6.91 7.07
C TRP A 9 21.93 -7.42 5.64
N ILE A 10 20.82 -7.49 4.90
CA ILE A 10 20.78 -7.87 3.49
C ILE A 10 20.23 -6.67 2.70
N PRO A 11 20.89 -6.20 1.63
CA PRO A 11 20.38 -5.14 0.77
C PRO A 11 19.02 -5.45 0.15
N HIS A 12 18.19 -4.43 -0.12
CA HIS A 12 16.91 -4.55 -0.82
C HIS A 12 17.09 -4.66 -2.35
N LEU A 13 18.13 -5.33 -2.83
CA LEU A 13 18.34 -5.50 -4.27
C LEU A 13 17.37 -6.57 -4.79
N ASP A 14 16.19 -6.15 -5.20
CA ASP A 14 15.13 -6.97 -5.81
C ASP A 14 14.52 -8.05 -4.91
N ILE A 15 14.63 -7.92 -3.59
CA ILE A 15 14.07 -8.88 -2.63
C ILE A 15 12.68 -8.44 -2.16
N HIS A 16 11.66 -9.23 -2.50
CA HIS A 16 10.29 -9.02 -2.11
C HIS A 16 10.05 -9.51 -0.69
N LYS A 17 9.44 -8.66 0.15
CA LYS A 17 9.22 -8.92 1.59
C LYS A 17 8.60 -10.28 1.89
N LYS A 18 7.63 -10.73 1.08
CA LYS A 18 6.98 -12.03 1.29
C LYS A 18 7.95 -13.20 1.10
N VAL A 19 8.83 -13.12 0.09
CA VAL A 19 9.77 -14.19 -0.23
C VAL A 19 10.81 -14.33 0.87
N ILE A 20 11.47 -13.23 1.24
CA ILE A 20 12.48 -13.27 2.31
C ILE A 20 11.88 -13.73 3.65
N THR A 21 10.65 -13.34 3.97
CA THR A 21 10.00 -13.79 5.22
C THR A 21 9.76 -15.30 5.20
N GLN A 22 9.28 -15.84 4.08
CA GLN A 22 8.99 -17.27 3.94
C GLN A 22 10.27 -18.11 3.88
N GLU A 23 11.24 -17.70 3.07
CA GLU A 23 12.51 -18.41 2.91
C GLU A 23 13.34 -18.37 4.19
N LEU A 24 13.35 -17.25 4.92
CA LEU A 24 14.05 -17.17 6.20
C LEU A 24 13.50 -18.22 7.19
N GLN A 25 12.18 -18.32 7.30
CA GLN A 25 11.55 -19.31 8.20
C GLN A 25 11.78 -20.74 7.74
N TYR A 26 11.89 -20.98 6.44
CA TYR A 26 12.19 -22.29 5.87
C TYR A 26 13.62 -22.74 6.20
N HIS A 27 14.61 -21.87 6.03
CA HIS A 27 16.03 -22.21 6.23
C HIS A 27 16.47 -22.15 7.69
N LEU A 28 16.01 -21.15 8.45
CA LEU A 28 16.47 -20.86 9.81
C LEU A 28 15.42 -21.19 10.88
N GLY A 29 14.21 -21.56 10.48
CA GLY A 29 13.11 -21.87 11.38
C GLY A 29 12.28 -20.65 11.80
N PRO A 30 11.17 -20.88 12.54
CA PRO A 30 10.19 -19.85 12.87
C PRO A 30 10.69 -18.77 13.84
N GLN A 31 11.82 -19.02 14.52
CA GLN A 31 12.42 -18.07 15.45
C GLN A 31 13.26 -17.00 14.73
N ALA A 32 13.53 -17.19 13.44
CA ALA A 32 14.24 -16.21 12.63
C ALA A 32 13.27 -15.11 12.20
N THR A 33 13.70 -13.85 12.37
CA THR A 33 12.88 -12.67 12.10
C THR A 33 13.53 -11.79 11.04
N VAL A 34 12.68 -11.26 10.14
CA VAL A 34 13.05 -10.25 9.14
C VAL A 34 12.38 -8.94 9.52
N ARG A 35 13.13 -7.83 9.52
CA ARG A 35 12.55 -6.48 9.59
C ARG A 35 13.12 -5.58 8.50
N PRO A 36 12.31 -4.70 7.89
CA PRO A 36 12.84 -3.63 7.04
C PRO A 36 13.80 -2.76 7.85
N TYR A 37 14.95 -2.42 7.27
CA TYR A 37 15.94 -1.58 7.91
C TYR A 37 16.75 -0.84 6.85
N THR A 38 16.82 0.48 7.00
CA THR A 38 17.62 1.36 6.16
C THR A 38 18.97 1.55 6.85
N LEU A 39 20.04 1.11 6.20
CA LEU A 39 21.40 1.27 6.70
C LEU A 39 21.85 2.72 6.49
N GLU A 40 22.15 3.42 7.57
CA GLU A 40 22.71 4.78 7.53
C GLU A 40 24.20 4.69 7.20
N VAL A 41 24.54 4.88 5.92
CA VAL A 41 25.93 4.92 5.46
C VAL A 41 26.50 6.34 5.65
N PRO A 42 27.74 6.54 6.13
CA PRO A 42 28.32 7.86 6.43
C PRO A 42 28.53 8.82 5.24
N ASN A 43 27.91 8.60 4.08
CA ASN A 43 28.04 9.42 2.88
C ASN A 43 26.68 10.00 2.46
N PRO A 44 26.59 11.29 2.10
CA PRO A 44 25.44 12.15 2.39
C PRO A 44 24.23 12.01 1.45
N CYS A 45 24.12 10.95 0.64
CA CYS A 45 23.08 10.92 -0.39
C CYS A 45 22.01 9.85 -0.25
N HIS A 46 22.27 8.61 0.17
CA HIS A 46 21.19 7.61 0.22
C HIS A 46 21.42 6.60 1.34
N GLY A 47 20.48 6.52 2.29
CA GLY A 47 20.38 5.35 3.16
C GLY A 47 20.02 4.14 2.29
N GLU A 48 20.70 3.02 2.50
CA GLU A 48 20.46 1.81 1.73
C GLU A 48 19.31 1.02 2.37
N ASP A 49 18.19 0.93 1.68
CA ASP A 49 17.09 0.09 2.13
C ASP A 49 17.47 -1.38 2.07
N GLY A 50 17.06 -2.13 3.07
CA GLY A 50 17.32 -3.55 3.17
C GLY A 50 16.51 -4.22 4.25
N PHE A 51 16.96 -5.42 4.62
CA PHE A 51 16.35 -6.26 5.61
C PHE A 51 17.36 -6.61 6.68
N LEU A 52 17.05 -6.25 7.92
CA LEU A 52 17.81 -6.71 9.08
C LEU A 52 17.24 -8.06 9.53
N ILE A 53 18.10 -9.07 9.51
CA ILE A 53 17.80 -10.43 9.92
C ILE A 53 18.22 -10.62 11.37
N SER A 54 17.41 -11.31 12.16
CA SER A 54 17.77 -11.74 13.51
C SER A 54 17.40 -13.20 13.71
N THR A 55 18.40 -14.06 13.92
CA THR A 55 18.23 -15.52 13.97
C THR A 55 18.98 -16.13 15.16
N PRO A 56 18.40 -17.11 15.87
CA PRO A 56 19.14 -17.94 16.79
C PRO A 56 19.88 -19.04 16.02
N GLY A 57 21.22 -18.95 15.94
CA GLY A 57 22.04 -19.95 15.24
C GLY A 57 22.58 -19.45 13.91
N ALA A 58 22.66 -20.33 12.90
CA ALA A 58 23.35 -20.04 11.64
C ALA A 58 22.76 -18.84 10.86
N CYS A 59 23.61 -18.15 10.12
CA CYS A 59 23.20 -17.14 9.13
C CYS A 59 22.86 -17.83 7.80
N LEU A 60 22.09 -17.14 6.95
CA LEU A 60 21.95 -17.56 5.56
C LEU A 60 23.31 -17.57 4.85
N THR A 61 23.52 -18.60 4.04
CA THR A 61 24.64 -18.70 3.10
C THR A 61 24.39 -17.82 1.87
N ASP A 62 25.44 -17.48 1.15
CA ASP A 62 25.34 -16.66 -0.06
C ASP A 62 24.46 -17.35 -1.12
N GLU A 63 24.56 -18.67 -1.27
CA GLU A 63 23.73 -19.45 -2.19
C GLU A 63 22.23 -19.38 -1.83
N GLN A 64 21.91 -19.37 -0.52
CA GLN A 64 20.53 -19.21 -0.05
C GLN A 64 20.02 -17.79 -0.31
N ILE A 65 20.87 -16.77 -0.17
CA ILE A 65 20.53 -15.39 -0.49
C ILE A 65 20.25 -15.27 -2.01
N ASP A 66 21.08 -15.90 -2.84
CA ASP A 66 20.86 -15.96 -4.29
C ASP A 66 19.55 -16.65 -4.66
N ASP A 67 19.20 -17.76 -3.98
CA ASP A 67 17.90 -18.43 -4.14
C ASP A 67 16.72 -17.51 -3.81
N ILE A 68 16.82 -16.72 -2.73
CA ILE A 68 15.82 -15.74 -2.32
C ILE A 68 15.64 -14.67 -3.40
N CYS A 69 16.75 -14.16 -3.95
CA CYS A 69 16.74 -13.19 -5.05
C CYS A 69 16.05 -13.75 -6.30
N ARG A 70 16.39 -14.98 -6.70
CA ARG A 70 15.74 -15.67 -7.83
C ARG A 70 14.23 -15.83 -7.64
N LYS A 71 13.81 -16.35 -6.48
CA LYS A 71 12.38 -16.54 -6.16
C LYS A 71 11.61 -15.22 -6.10
N SER A 72 12.25 -14.16 -5.61
CA SER A 72 11.67 -12.82 -5.59
C SER A 72 11.42 -12.29 -7.00
N LYS A 73 12.41 -12.43 -7.89
CA LYS A 73 12.30 -12.05 -9.29
C LYS A 73 11.18 -12.81 -10.01
N GLU A 74 11.11 -14.13 -9.84
CA GLU A 74 10.03 -14.95 -10.42
C GLU A 74 8.64 -14.50 -9.97
N LEU A 75 8.50 -14.14 -8.69
CA LEU A 75 7.25 -13.63 -8.14
C LEU A 75 6.88 -12.29 -8.78
N TRP A 76 7.84 -11.39 -8.95
CA TRP A 76 7.64 -10.12 -9.65
C TRP A 76 7.23 -10.33 -11.11
N ASP A 77 7.95 -11.18 -11.84
CA ASP A 77 7.68 -11.51 -13.24
C ASP A 77 6.30 -12.13 -13.42
N ARG A 78 5.89 -13.05 -12.52
CA ARG A 78 4.54 -13.63 -12.52
C ARG A 78 3.47 -12.57 -12.28
N GLN A 79 3.69 -11.63 -11.36
CA GLN A 79 2.75 -10.53 -11.13
C GLN A 79 2.66 -9.58 -12.33
N MET A 80 3.79 -9.28 -12.98
CA MET A 80 3.81 -8.46 -14.18
C MET A 80 3.10 -9.17 -15.35
N ALA A 81 3.34 -10.45 -15.56
CA ALA A 81 2.65 -11.26 -16.57
C ALA A 81 1.12 -11.31 -16.33
N ALA A 82 0.68 -11.46 -15.08
CA ALA A 82 -0.73 -11.45 -14.73
C ALA A 82 -1.40 -10.08 -15.00
N LYS A 83 -0.70 -8.97 -14.73
CA LYS A 83 -1.17 -7.62 -15.06
C LYS A 83 -1.30 -7.37 -16.56
N ILE A 84 -0.41 -7.97 -17.37
CA ILE A 84 -0.46 -7.89 -18.83
C ILE A 84 -1.67 -8.66 -19.38
N GLN A 85 -2.05 -9.79 -18.77
CA GLN A 85 -3.24 -10.55 -19.17
C GLN A 85 -4.57 -9.93 -18.73
N GLU A 86 -4.61 -9.12 -17.66
CA GLU A 86 -5.85 -8.49 -17.16
C GLU A 86 -6.24 -7.21 -17.92
N ASN A 87 -6.03 -7.12 -19.24
CA ASN A 87 -6.56 -6.02 -20.06
C ASN A 87 -7.01 -6.51 -21.44
N PRO A 88 -8.32 -6.77 -21.60
CA PRO A 88 -8.95 -6.27 -22.82
C PRO A 88 -10.24 -5.46 -22.64
N SER A 89 -10.70 -5.09 -21.44
CA SER A 89 -12.01 -4.40 -21.33
C SER A 89 -12.36 -3.62 -20.04
N LYS A 90 -11.43 -3.26 -19.16
CA LYS A 90 -11.75 -2.35 -18.03
C LYS A 90 -11.42 -0.90 -18.38
N THR A 91 -12.42 -0.23 -18.94
CA THR A 91 -12.48 1.23 -19.12
C THR A 91 -11.98 1.95 -17.87
N LEU A 92 -10.93 2.77 -18.02
CA LEU A 92 -10.43 3.68 -17.00
C LEU A 92 -11.52 4.71 -16.63
N LYS A 93 -12.45 4.34 -15.74
CA LYS A 93 -13.43 5.28 -15.17
C LYS A 93 -12.79 6.10 -14.06
N ARG A 94 -11.87 6.99 -14.44
CA ARG A 94 -11.62 8.28 -13.77
C ARG A 94 -10.40 8.96 -14.38
N PRO A 95 -10.55 10.17 -14.97
CA PRO A 95 -9.40 11.01 -15.25
C PRO A 95 -8.65 11.29 -13.96
N LEU A 96 -7.34 11.04 -14.03
CA LEU A 96 -6.35 11.31 -13.02
C LEU A 96 -6.27 12.83 -12.77
N HIS A 97 -6.27 13.26 -11.51
CA HIS A 97 -5.82 14.60 -11.04
C HIS A 97 -6.53 15.88 -11.56
N GLN A 98 -7.86 15.98 -11.47
CA GLN A 98 -8.48 17.31 -11.55
C GLN A 98 -8.60 17.94 -10.16
N PRO A 99 -8.02 19.13 -9.90
CA PRO A 99 -8.20 19.82 -8.62
C PRO A 99 -9.68 20.18 -8.45
N VAL A 100 -10.25 19.79 -7.30
CA VAL A 100 -11.63 20.14 -6.94
C VAL A 100 -11.65 21.58 -6.45
N THR A 101 -12.27 22.48 -7.21
CA THR A 101 -12.54 23.85 -6.76
C THR A 101 -13.57 23.81 -5.64
N VAL A 102 -13.16 24.05 -4.41
CA VAL A 102 -14.07 24.30 -3.28
C VAL A 102 -14.57 25.74 -3.37
N SER A 103 -15.75 25.93 -3.96
CA SER A 103 -16.47 27.20 -3.90
C SER A 103 -16.89 27.45 -2.45
N ARG A 104 -16.24 28.43 -1.81
CA ARG A 104 -16.65 28.98 -0.50
C ARG A 104 -18.02 29.61 -0.68
N GLY A 105 -19.04 28.99 -0.09
CA GLY A 105 -20.43 29.41 -0.20
C GLY A 105 -20.61 30.89 0.19
N PHE A 106 -20.88 31.71 -0.81
CA PHE A 106 -21.58 32.99 -0.67
C PHE A 106 -22.57 33.06 -1.82
N SER A 107 -23.83 32.78 -1.53
CA SER A 107 -24.95 33.10 -2.41
C SER A 107 -26.10 33.53 -1.52
N GLU A 108 -25.94 34.76 -1.03
CA GLU A 108 -27.02 35.61 -0.61
C GLU A 108 -27.95 35.87 -1.81
N GLY A 109 -29.25 35.78 -1.57
CA GLY A 109 -30.22 36.57 -2.32
C GLY A 109 -30.85 35.93 -3.55
N SER A 110 -32.12 35.60 -3.38
CA SER A 110 -33.22 36.07 -4.24
C SER A 110 -33.82 35.10 -5.27
N ARG A 111 -35.09 34.77 -4.94
CA ARG A 111 -36.27 34.69 -5.81
C ARG A 111 -36.53 33.35 -6.51
N GLY A 112 -37.56 32.68 -5.99
CA GLY A 112 -38.41 31.81 -6.81
C GLY A 112 -38.97 30.64 -6.04
N GLY A 113 -40.16 30.80 -5.45
CA GLY A 113 -40.90 29.64 -4.94
C GLY A 113 -41.99 29.99 -3.94
N ASN A 114 -43.17 30.35 -4.44
CA ASN A 114 -44.41 30.11 -3.71
C ASN A 114 -45.33 29.33 -4.64
N PRO A 115 -45.78 28.13 -4.24
CA PRO A 115 -47.20 28.02 -3.97
C PRO A 115 -47.50 27.08 -2.79
N ARG A 116 -48.10 27.62 -1.72
CA ARG A 116 -48.84 26.82 -0.74
C ARG A 116 -50.26 27.39 -0.65
N GLN A 117 -51.15 26.91 -1.50
CA GLN A 117 -52.59 26.97 -1.26
C GLN A 117 -53.04 25.58 -0.83
N HIS A 118 -53.29 25.43 0.46
CA HIS A 118 -54.05 24.31 1.02
C HIS A 118 -55.18 24.90 1.87
N ASN A 119 -56.40 24.59 1.43
CA ASN A 119 -57.73 24.67 2.06
C ASN A 119 -57.83 25.12 3.51
N ASP A 120 -58.84 25.96 3.80
CA ASP A 120 -60.13 25.52 4.38
C ASP A 120 -61.06 26.74 4.66
N ARG A 121 -62.38 26.55 4.53
CA ARG A 121 -63.47 27.20 5.31
C ARG A 121 -63.67 28.73 5.07
N ARG A 122 -64.86 29.29 4.74
CA ARG A 122 -66.24 28.97 5.14
C ARG A 122 -67.27 29.55 4.17
N ARG A 123 -68.42 28.89 4.20
CA ARG A 123 -69.73 29.16 3.58
C ARG A 123 -70.49 30.30 4.27
N ALA A 124 -71.47 30.85 3.54
CA ALA A 124 -72.54 31.81 3.89
C ALA A 124 -72.11 33.30 3.86
N GLY A 125 -72.81 34.23 3.20
CA GLY A 125 -74.17 34.26 2.66
C GLY A 125 -74.86 35.53 3.17
N VAL A 126 -75.62 36.22 2.29
CA VAL A 126 -76.61 37.27 2.64
C VAL A 126 -75.96 38.55 3.20
N ARG A 127 -76.12 39.76 2.65
CA ARG A 127 -77.31 40.46 2.13
C ARG A 127 -76.84 41.70 1.36
#